data_AF-A0A173L162-F1
#
_entry.id   AF-A0A173L162-F1
#
_cell.length_a   1.000
_cell.length_b   1.000
_cell.length_c   1.000
_cell.angle_alpha   90.00
_cell.angle_beta   90.00
_cell.angle_gamma   90.00
#
_symmetry.space_group_name_H-M   'P 1'
#
loop_
_entity.id
_entity.type
_entity.pdbx_description
1 polymer ?
#
loop_
_entity_poly.entity_id
_entity_poly.type
_entity_poly.pdbx_seq_one_letter_code
_entity_poly.pdbx_strand_id
1 'polypeptide(L)' 'MADLYQKALESERRSLWAECRLKGLAKDTPERIRIAELDELLAKHKAKKGAASHPSRSEGKTP' A
#
# COMPACT_ATOMS: atom_id res chain seq x y z
N MET A 1 -15.32 -0.88 -10.33
CA MET A 1 -14.49 0.33 -10.18
C MET A 1 -13.60 0.30 -8.91
N ALA A 2 -13.00 -0.85 -8.55
CA ALA A 2 -12.13 -0.92 -7.36
C ALA A 2 -10.70 -0.41 -7.65
N ASP A 3 -10.28 -0.44 -8.91
CA ASP A 3 -8.92 -0.09 -9.31
C ASP A 3 -8.67 1.41 -9.34
N LEU A 4 -9.71 2.24 -9.50
CA LEU A 4 -9.57 3.70 -9.51
C LEU A 4 -9.17 4.23 -8.14
N TYR A 5 -9.70 3.65 -7.06
CA TYR A 5 -9.34 4.05 -5.70
C TYR A 5 -7.89 3.69 -5.36
N GLN A 6 -7.45 2.47 -5.68
CA GLN A 6 -6.06 2.06 -5.48
C GLN A 6 -5.10 2.94 -6.30
N LYS A 7 -5.44 3.21 -7.57
CA LYS A 7 -4.64 4.09 -8.44
C LYS A 7 -4.59 5.53 -7.91
N ALA A 8 -5.67 6.03 -7.32
CA ALA A 8 -5.69 7.35 -6.68
C ALA A 8 -4.72 7.40 -5.48
N LEU A 9 -4.78 6.41 -4.59
CA LEU A 9 -3.86 6.31 -3.45
C LEU A 9 -2.39 6.18 -3.89
N GLU A 10 -2.11 5.39 -4.94
CA GLU A 10 -0.77 5.25 -5.51
C GLU A 10 -0.28 6.57 -6.13
N SER A 11 -1.16 7.32 -6.79
CA SER A 11 -0.86 8.63 -7.35
C SER A 11 -0.57 9.65 -6.26
N GLU A 12 -1.40 9.74 -5.23
CA GLU A 12 -1.23 10.65 -4.09
C GLU A 12 0.10 10.38 -3.38
N ARG A 13 0.42 9.11 -3.12
CA ARG A 13 1.69 8.70 -2.51
C ARG A 13 2.88 9.17 -3.35
N ARG A 14 2.85 8.97 -4.67
CA ARG A 14 3.94 9.36 -5.58
C ARG A 14 4.13 10.87 -5.62
N SER A 15 3.05 11.64 -5.67
CA SER A 15 3.11 13.11 -5.66
C SER A 15 3.73 13.63 -4.36
N LEU A 16 3.29 13.13 -3.20
CA LEU A 16 3.86 13.50 -1.91
C LEU A 16 5.34 13.14 -1.81
N TRP A 17 5.73 11.97 -2.34
CA TRP A 17 7.13 11.56 -2.34
C TRP A 17 8.00 12.44 -3.23
N ALA A 18 7.49 12.85 -4.39
CA ALA A 18 8.15 13.80 -5.28
C ALA A 18 8.29 15.17 -4.62
N GLU A 19 7.24 15.66 -3.96
CA GLU A 19 7.27 16.92 -3.22
C GLU A 19 8.27 16.89 -2.05
N CYS A 20 8.27 15.81 -1.26
CA CYS A 20 9.25 15.59 -0.20
C CYS A 20 10.69 15.62 -0.73
N ARG A 21 10.93 14.99 -1.89
CA ARG A 21 12.25 14.94 -2.51
C ARG A 21 12.66 16.29 -3.08
N LEU A 22 11.74 17.00 -3.72
CA LEU A 22 12.00 18.29 -4.35
C LEU A 22 12.25 19.39 -3.31
N LYS A 23 11.49 19.39 -2.23
CA LYS A 23 11.64 20.36 -1.13
C LYS A 23 12.67 19.96 -0.07
N GLY A 24 13.20 18.73 -0.12
CA GLY A 24 14.14 18.22 0.88
C GLY A 24 13.51 18.10 2.28
N LEU A 25 12.24 17.70 2.36
CA LEU A 25 11.49 17.64 3.62
C LEU A 25 12.08 16.61 4.59
N ALA A 26 12.16 17.03 5.86
CA ALA A 26 12.58 16.19 6.97
C ALA A 26 11.64 14.98 7.16
N LYS A 27 12.07 14.02 7.97
CA LYS A 27 11.32 12.76 8.16
C LYS A 27 10.06 12.94 9.00
N ASP A 28 10.02 13.98 9.82
CA ASP A 28 8.93 14.28 10.76
C ASP A 28 7.86 15.23 10.20
N THR A 29 7.88 15.47 8.88
CA THR A 29 6.89 16.35 8.26
C THR A 29 5.56 15.62 8.03
N PRO A 30 4.42 16.34 8.04
CA PRO A 30 3.11 15.73 7.84
C PRO A 30 2.99 14.97 6.52
N GLU A 31 3.73 15.35 5.48
CA GLU A 31 3.76 14.66 4.18
C GLU A 31 4.32 13.24 4.32
N ARG A 32 5.37 13.05 5.12
CA ARG A 32 5.98 11.73 5.39
C ARG A 32 5.04 10.83 6.19
N ILE A 33 4.35 11.40 7.18
CA ILE A 33 3.33 10.71 7.97
C ILE A 33 2.19 10.25 7.04
N ARG A 34 1.75 11.13 6.15
CA ARG A 34 0.71 10.82 5.16
C ARG A 34 1.13 9.72 4.19
N ILE A 35 2.39 9.73 3.73
CA ILE A 35 2.94 8.66 2.88
C ILE A 35 2.88 7.30 3.59
N ALA A 36 3.23 7.25 4.89
CA ALA A 36 3.17 6.02 5.67
C ALA A 36 1.73 5.48 5.81
N GLU A 37 0.77 6.37 6.04
CA GLU A 37 -0.65 6.02 6.11
C GLU A 37 -1.17 5.50 4.75
N LEU A 38 -0.79 6.13 3.64
CA LEU A 38 -1.11 5.66 2.29
C LEU A 38 -0.49 4.28 2.00
N ASP A 39 0.73 4.02 2.46
CA ASP A 39 1.38 2.71 2.33
C ASP A 39 0.61 1.62 3.09
N GLU A 40 0.13 1.91 4.29
CA GLU A 40 -0.73 0.96 5.03
C GLU A 40 -2.06 0.70 4.31
N LEU A 41 -2.71 1.74 3.80
CA LEU A 41 -3.98 1.60 3.07
C LEU A 41 -3.78 0.75 1.81
N LEU A 42 -2.71 0.99 1.06
CA LEU A 42 -2.36 0.20 -0.12
C LEU A 42 -2.05 -1.26 0.24
N ALA A 43 -1.36 -1.50 1.36
CA ALA A 43 -1.09 -2.85 1.86
C ALA A 43 -2.39 -3.59 2.24
N LYS A 44 -3.30 -2.93 2.97
CA LYS A 44 -4.62 -3.47 3.33
C LYS A 44 -5.45 -3.83 2.09
N HIS A 45 -5.43 -2.98 1.06
CA HIS A 45 -6.11 -3.24 -0.21
C HIS A 45 -5.48 -4.39 -1.01
N LYS A 46 -4.15 -4.49 -1.05
CA LYS A 46 -3.44 -5.60 -1.71
C LYS A 46 -3.67 -6.93 -1.00
N ALA A 47 -3.62 -6.96 0.34
CA ALA A 47 -3.90 -8.16 1.12
C ALA A 47 -5.34 -8.66 0.91
N LYS A 48 -6.31 -7.74 0.82
CA LYS A 48 -7.71 -8.09 0.51
C LYS A 48 -7.89 -8.67 -0.90
N LYS A 49 -7.12 -8.21 -1.89
CA LYS A 49 -7.10 -8.81 -3.24
C LYS A 49 -6.36 -10.16 -3.28
N GLY A 50 -5.30 -10.35 -2.48
CA GLY A 50 -4.54 -11.61 -2.40
C GLY A 50 -5.26 -12.73 -1.66
N ALA A 51 -6.07 -12.41 -0.64
CA ALA A 51 -6.84 -13.40 0.12
C ALA A 51 -7.97 -14.07 -0.69
N ALA A 52 -8.40 -13.46 -1.81
CA ALA A 52 -9.38 -14.05 -2.71
C ALA A 52 -8.75 -14.98 -3.77
N SER A 53 -7.42 -15.18 -3.77
CA SER A 53 -6.71 -15.87 -4.84
C SER A 53 -5.57 -16.76 -4.34
N HIS A 54 -5.80 -17.57 -3.30
CA HIS A 54 -5.13 -18.88 -3.12
C HIS A 54 -5.78 -19.68 -1.98
N PRO A 55 -6.52 -20.78 -2.27
CA PRO A 55 -6.60 -21.89 -1.33
C PRO A 55 -5.39 -22.80 -1.59
N SER A 56 -4.22 -22.49 -1.02
CA SER A 56 -3.08 -23.40 -1.11
C SER A 56 -3.09 -24.38 0.05
N ARG A 57 -3.72 -25.51 -0.24
CA ARG A 57 -3.68 -26.81 0.43
C ARG A 57 -2.28 -27.19 0.97
N SER A 58 -2.22 -27.55 2.24
CA SER A 58 -1.19 -28.46 2.78
C SER A 58 -1.67 -29.11 4.08
N GLU A 59 -2.64 -30.02 3.98
CA GLU A 59 -2.78 -31.10 4.97
C GLU A 59 -1.94 -32.28 4.47
N GLY A 60 -0.81 -32.47 5.15
CA GLY A 60 0.06 -33.64 4.97
C GLY A 60 -0.58 -34.88 5.59
N LYS A 61 -0.88 -35.85 4.73
CA LYS A 61 -0.96 -37.29 5.04
C LYS A 61 0.41 -37.72 5.62
N THR A 62 0.61 -38.49 6.70
CA THR A 62 0.00 -39.72 7.27
C THR A 62 0.68 -39.98 8.64
N PRO A 63 0.27 -40.97 9.42
CA PRO A 63 1.15 -42.13 9.58
C PRO A 63 0.60 -43.41 8.95
#